data_AF-Q16KC4-F1
#
_entry.id   AF-Q16KC4-F1
#
_cell.length_a   1.000
_cell.length_b   1.000
_cell.length_c   1.000
_cell.angle_alpha   90.00
_cell.angle_beta   90.00
_cell.angle_gamma   90.00
#
_symmetry.space_group_name_H-M   'P 1'
#
loop_
_entity.id
_entity.type
_entity.pdbx_description
1 polymer ?
#
loop_
_entity_poly.entity_id
_entity_poly.type
_entity_poly.pdbx_seq_one_letter_code
_entity_poly.pdbx_strand_id
1 'polypeptide(L)'
;MASREAVRRAVQNVRPILSVDREEARKRVLNLYKAWYRQIPYIVMDYDIPKSVEQCREKLREEFLKHKNVTDIRVIDMLVIKGML
;
A
#
# COMPACT_ATOMS: atom_id res chain seq x y z
N MET A 1 19.45 -7.22 32.48
CA MET A 1 19.01 -6.06 31.67
C MET A 1 19.62 -6.05 30.26
N ALA A 2 20.93 -6.33 30.10
CA ALA A 2 21.62 -6.38 28.81
C ALA A 2 21.02 -7.34 27.74
N SER A 3 20.48 -8.48 28.14
CA SER A 3 19.86 -9.45 27.21
C SER A 3 18.60 -8.91 26.51
N ARG A 4 17.79 -8.07 27.19
CA ARG A 4 16.60 -7.44 26.59
C ARG A 4 16.97 -6.40 25.54
N GLU A 5 18.05 -5.64 25.76
CA GLU A 5 18.57 -4.67 24.78
C GLU A 5 19.20 -5.36 23.57
N ALA A 6 19.94 -6.44 23.77
CA ALA A 6 20.51 -7.23 22.69
C ALA A 6 19.43 -7.85 21.79
N VAL A 7 18.36 -8.40 22.38
CA VAL A 7 17.18 -8.89 21.64
C VAL A 7 16.49 -7.76 20.89
N ARG A 8 16.31 -6.59 21.53
CA ARG A 8 15.70 -5.41 20.89
C ARG A 8 16.53 -4.91 19.70
N ARG A 9 17.87 -4.95 19.78
CA ARG A 9 18.77 -4.60 18.67
C ARG A 9 18.79 -5.65 17.55
N ALA A 10 18.71 -6.94 17.88
CA ALA A 10 18.63 -7.99 16.87
C ALA A 10 17.32 -7.93 16.05
N VAL A 11 16.20 -7.59 16.70
CA VAL A 11 14.90 -7.37 16.02
C VAL A 11 14.92 -6.13 15.10
N GLN A 12 15.80 -5.17 15.33
CA GLN A 12 15.96 -3.95 14.51
C GLN A 12 16.77 -4.16 13.22
N ASN A 13 17.43 -5.30 13.05
CA ASN A 13 18.30 -5.57 11.89
C ASN A 13 17.57 -6.14 10.66
N VAL A 14 16.24 -6.02 10.60
CA VAL A 14 15.51 -6.42 9.39
C VAL A 14 15.65 -5.33 8.34
N ARG A 15 16.18 -5.70 7.16
CA ARG A 15 16.34 -4.75 6.05
C ARG A 15 14.95 -4.26 5.57
N PRO A 16 14.74 -2.93 5.47
CA PRO A 16 13.54 -2.38 4.84
C PRO A 16 13.48 -2.77 3.36
N ILE A 17 12.27 -2.90 2.81
CA ILE A 17 12.07 -3.27 1.39
C ILE A 17 12.10 -2.01 0.53
N LEU A 18 11.21 -1.05 0.81
CA LEU A 18 11.16 0.24 0.14
C LEU A 18 11.14 1.42 1.10
N SER A 19 10.40 1.31 2.20
CA SER A 19 10.17 2.39 3.15
C SER A 19 10.99 2.20 4.41
N VAL A 20 11.71 3.25 4.82
CA VAL A 20 12.51 3.24 6.05
C VAL A 20 11.66 3.58 7.27
N ASP A 21 10.61 4.38 7.08
CA ASP A 21 9.67 4.79 8.12
C ASP A 21 8.20 4.73 7.66
N ARG A 22 7.28 5.00 8.60
CA ARG A 22 5.83 4.96 8.33
C ARG A 22 5.35 6.09 7.43
N GLU A 23 6.01 7.25 7.45
CA GLU A 23 5.61 8.40 6.64
C GLU A 23 5.93 8.18 5.16
N GLU A 24 7.08 7.57 4.88
CA GLU A 24 7.45 7.14 3.53
C GLU A 24 6.47 6.09 2.99
N ALA A 25 6.16 5.07 3.80
CA ALA A 25 5.17 4.06 3.43
C ALA A 25 3.79 4.68 3.15
N ARG A 26 3.36 5.62 4.00
CA ARG A 26 2.10 6.37 3.82
C ARG A 26 2.10 7.16 2.52
N LYS A 27 3.19 7.88 2.21
CA LYS A 27 3.32 8.62 0.94
C LYS A 27 3.22 7.70 -0.26
N ARG A 28 3.89 6.54 -0.22
CA ARG A 28 3.84 5.53 -1.31
C ARG A 28 2.44 4.98 -1.52
N VAL A 29 1.73 4.61 -0.44
CA VAL A 29 0.33 4.16 -0.50
C VAL A 29 -0.58 5.24 -1.12
N LEU A 30 -0.44 6.50 -0.70
CA LEU A 30 -1.25 7.59 -1.24
C LEU A 30 -0.93 7.89 -2.71
N ASN A 31 0.34 7.80 -3.11
CA ASN A 31 0.74 7.96 -4.50
C ASN A 31 0.16 6.84 -5.38
N LEU A 32 0.21 5.59 -4.91
CA LEU A 32 -0.40 4.46 -5.59
C LEU A 32 -1.92 4.65 -5.74
N TYR A 33 -2.61 5.04 -4.66
CA TYR A 33 -4.05 5.32 -4.70
C TYR A 33 -4.39 6.40 -5.72
N LYS A 34 -3.65 7.52 -5.75
CA LYS A 34 -3.84 8.60 -6.73
C LYS A 34 -3.58 8.15 -8.16
N ALA A 35 -2.57 7.30 -8.38
CA ALA A 35 -2.27 6.75 -9.70
C ALA A 35 -3.44 5.92 -10.22
N TRP A 36 -3.94 4.96 -9.44
CA TRP A 36 -5.12 4.16 -9.79
C TRP A 36 -6.36 5.02 -9.97
N TYR A 37 -6.61 5.99 -9.10
CA TYR A 37 -7.78 6.87 -9.19
C TYR A 37 -7.83 7.64 -10.52
N ARG A 38 -6.67 8.07 -11.03
CA ARG A 38 -6.54 8.72 -12.34
C ARG A 38 -6.62 7.73 -13.50
N GLN A 39 -6.21 6.48 -13.30
CA GLN A 39 -6.23 5.44 -14.32
C GLN A 39 -7.64 4.85 -14.55
N ILE A 40 -8.50 4.85 -13.54
CA ILE A 40 -9.85 4.25 -13.61
C ILE A 40 -10.68 4.70 -14.82
N PRO A 41 -10.80 6.01 -15.15
CA PRO A 41 -11.57 6.43 -16.32
C PRO A 41 -11.09 5.78 -17.63
N TYR A 42 -9.77 5.65 -17.79
CA TYR A 42 -9.18 4.98 -18.95
C TYR A 42 -9.50 3.49 -18.95
N ILE A 43 -9.37 2.80 -17.80
CA ILE A 43 -9.71 1.37 -17.68
C ILE A 43 -11.18 1.10 -18.00
N VAL A 44 -12.09 1.94 -17.51
CA VAL A 44 -13.53 1.78 -17.78
C VAL A 44 -13.83 1.90 -19.28
N MET A 45 -13.16 2.82 -19.96
CA MET A 45 -13.29 3.03 -21.39
C MET A 45 -12.61 1.92 -22.21
N ASP A 46 -11.37 1.58 -21.90
CA ASP A 46 -10.54 0.64 -22.68
C ASP A 46 -11.05 -0.80 -22.59
N TYR A 47 -11.72 -1.16 -21.49
CA TYR A 47 -12.22 -2.52 -21.22
C TYR A 47 -13.75 -2.62 -21.24
N ASP A 48 -14.47 -1.59 -21.69
CA ASP A 48 -15.94 -1.55 -21.79
C ASP A 48 -16.65 -2.04 -20.50
N ILE A 49 -16.15 -1.59 -19.33
CA ILE A 49 -16.66 -2.08 -18.05
C ILE A 49 -18.11 -1.61 -17.86
N PRO A 50 -19.08 -2.51 -17.53
CA PRO A 50 -20.48 -2.15 -17.35
C PRO A 50 -20.73 -1.52 -15.95
N LYS A 51 -19.92 -0.54 -15.57
CA LYS A 51 -19.97 0.21 -14.30
C LYS A 51 -19.57 1.65 -14.53
N SER A 52 -20.09 2.55 -13.69
CA SER A 52 -19.63 3.94 -13.74
C SER A 52 -18.21 4.08 -13.18
N VAL A 53 -17.53 5.16 -13.58
CA VAL A 53 -16.21 5.53 -13.06
C VAL A 53 -16.24 5.67 -11.53
N GLU A 54 -17.34 6.19 -10.99
CA GLU A 54 -17.58 6.36 -9.55
C GLU A 54 -17.66 5.00 -8.85
N GLN A 55 -18.41 4.04 -9.40
CA GLN A 55 -18.49 2.68 -8.84
C GLN A 55 -17.12 2.00 -8.82
N CYS A 56 -16.31 2.19 -9.87
CA CYS A 56 -14.94 1.67 -9.91
C CYS A 56 -14.02 2.36 -8.89
N ARG A 57 -14.19 3.67 -8.64
CA ARG A 57 -13.45 4.41 -7.61
C ARG A 57 -13.85 3.99 -6.20
N GLU A 58 -15.12 3.73 -5.96
CA GLU A 58 -15.60 3.15 -4.70
C GLU A 58 -14.99 1.77 -4.48
N LYS A 59 -14.95 0.94 -5.53
CA LYS A 59 -14.30 -0.37 -5.47
C LYS A 59 -12.81 -0.26 -5.15
N LEU A 60 -12.10 0.67 -5.78
CA LEU A 60 -10.69 0.98 -5.45
C LEU A 60 -10.55 1.33 -3.96
N ARG A 61 -11.41 2.21 -3.44
CA ARG A 61 -11.39 2.61 -2.03
C ARG A 61 -11.63 1.42 -1.10
N GLU A 62 -12.57 0.55 -1.44
CA GLU A 62 -12.85 -0.69 -0.69
C GLU A 62 -11.60 -1.57 -0.59
N GLU A 63 -10.89 -1.80 -1.70
CA GLU A 63 -9.67 -2.61 -1.72
C GLU A 63 -8.56 -2.03 -0.83
N PHE A 64 -8.35 -0.71 -0.86
CA PHE A 64 -7.39 -0.07 0.05
C PHE A 64 -7.82 -0.16 1.53
N LEU A 65 -9.11 -0.05 1.81
CA LEU A 65 -9.65 -0.14 3.18
C LEU A 65 -9.56 -1.55 3.78
N LYS A 66 -9.57 -2.61 2.96
CA LYS A 66 -9.35 -3.99 3.44
C LYS A 66 -8.03 -4.14 4.18
N HIS A 67 -7.01 -3.36 3.82
CA HIS A 67 -5.68 -3.41 4.42
C HIS A 67 -5.45 -2.35 5.51
N LYS A 68 -6.50 -1.65 5.97
CA LYS A 68 -6.37 -0.55 6.97
C LYS A 68 -5.71 -0.96 8.30
N ASN A 69 -5.78 -2.24 8.66
CA ASN A 69 -5.25 -2.77 9.93
C ASN A 69 -3.78 -3.22 9.83
N VAL A 70 -3.16 -3.14 8.64
CA VAL A 70 -1.76 -3.53 8.45
C VAL A 70 -0.85 -2.47 9.04
N THR A 71 -0.03 -2.86 10.02
CA THR A 71 0.89 -1.94 10.72
C THR A 71 2.36 -2.18 10.40
N ASP A 72 2.72 -3.35 9.85
CA ASP A 72 4.09 -3.68 9.46
C ASP A 72 4.44 -3.00 8.13
N ILE A 73 5.45 -2.14 8.15
CA ILE A 73 5.92 -1.36 7.00
C ILE A 73 6.30 -2.27 5.82
N ARG A 74 6.91 -3.43 6.09
CA ARG A 74 7.34 -4.36 5.03
C ARG A 74 6.15 -4.99 4.32
N VAL A 75 5.08 -5.27 5.07
CA VAL A 75 3.84 -5.79 4.49
C VAL A 75 3.16 -4.71 3.66
N ILE A 76 3.16 -3.45 4.13
CA ILE A 76 2.66 -2.31 3.36
C ILE A 76 3.45 -2.16 2.05
N ASP A 77 4.79 -2.20 2.10
CA ASP A 77 5.65 -2.11 0.92
C ASP A 77 5.34 -3.24 -0.07
N MET A 78 5.19 -4.47 0.41
CA MET A 78 4.83 -5.61 -0.44
C MET A 78 3.45 -5.44 -1.10
N LEU A 79 2.47 -4.88 -0.38
CA LEU A 79 1.16 -4.57 -0.96
C LEU A 79 1.25 -3.45 -2.01
N VAL A 80 2.09 -2.43 -1.77
CA VAL A 80 2.33 -1.36 -2.74
C VAL A 80 2.99 -1.90 -4.01
N ILE A 81 4.00 -2.77 -3.89
CA ILE A 81 4.65 -3.43 -5.03
C ILE A 81 3.63 -4.26 -5.82
N LYS A 82 2.81 -5.05 -5.13
CA LYS A 82 1.74 -5.85 -5.77
C LYS A 82 0.69 -5.02 -6.48
N GLY A 83 0.44 -3.78 -6.05
CA GLY A 83 -0.50 -2.89 -6.71
C GLY A 83 0.12 -2.09 -7.86
N MET A 84 1.44 -2.13 -8.03
CA MET A 84 2.17 -1.47 -9.13
C MET A 84 2.48 -2.42 -10.28
N LEU A 85 2.76 -3.70 -9.96
CA LEU A 85 2.93 -4.79 -10.91
C LEU A 85 1.58 -5.28 -11.44
#